data_AF-A0A1X9T2C3-F1
#
_entry.id   AF-A0A1X9T2C3-F1
#
_cell.length_a   1.000
_cell.length_b   1.000
_cell.length_c   1.000
_cell.angle_alpha   90.00
_cell.angle_beta   90.00
_cell.angle_gamma   90.00
#
_symmetry.space_group_name_H-M   'P 1'
#
loop_
_entity.id
_entity.type
_entity.pdbx_description
1 polymer ?
#
loop_
_entity_poly.entity_id
_entity_poly.type
_entity_poly.pdbx_seq_one_letter_code
_entity_poly.pdbx_strand_id
1 'polypeptide(L)'
;MIKAFSLIELAFVIIILGVLLSIAVPRVFFSKNEADILKIKTDLATIQANILHQKTALLLSAKIQEPTLNTQILHSINLSKWSVDVNTLIYNEEVKFSYDNNATIKCLSPQNICDKLKL
;
A
#
# COMPACT_ATOMS: atom_id res chain seq x y z
N MET A 1 -39.59 9.08 -34.13
CA MET A 1 -40.45 8.69 -33.00
C MET A 1 -39.56 8.25 -31.86
N ILE A 2 -39.63 8.88 -30.70
CA ILE A 2 -38.85 8.46 -29.53
C ILE A 2 -39.65 7.34 -28.85
N LYS A 3 -39.13 6.12 -28.90
CA LYS A 3 -39.70 4.97 -28.19
C LYS A 3 -39.46 5.18 -26.70
N ALA A 4 -40.52 5.48 -25.95
CA ALA A 4 -40.46 5.46 -24.50
C ALA A 4 -40.36 4.02 -24.02
N PHE A 5 -39.55 3.80 -22.98
CA PHE A 5 -39.42 2.51 -22.33
C PHE A 5 -40.75 2.12 -21.67
N SER A 6 -41.14 0.86 -21.78
CA SER A 6 -42.38 0.40 -21.16
C SER A 6 -42.24 0.33 -19.64
N LEU A 7 -43.32 0.60 -18.91
CA LEU A 7 -43.32 0.56 -17.44
C LEU A 7 -42.93 -0.83 -16.91
N ILE A 8 -43.32 -1.89 -17.62
CA ILE A 8 -42.94 -3.27 -17.27
C ILE A 8 -41.45 -3.53 -17.45
N GLU A 9 -40.84 -2.94 -18.49
CA GLU A 9 -39.41 -3.08 -18.75
C GLU A 9 -38.60 -2.37 -17.66
N LEU A 10 -39.06 -1.19 -17.22
CA LEU A 10 -38.43 -0.44 -16.12
C LEU A 10 -38.43 -1.27 -14.82
N ALA A 11 -39.57 -1.85 -14.49
CA ALA A 11 -39.72 -2.67 -13.29
C ALA A 11 -38.77 -3.88 -13.33
N PHE A 12 -38.67 -4.55 -14.48
CA PHE A 12 -37.78 -5.71 -14.64
C PHE A 12 -36.30 -5.34 -14.46
N VAL A 13 -35.87 -4.20 -15.03
CA VAL A 13 -34.49 -3.71 -14.88
C VAL A 13 -34.15 -3.38 -13.43
N ILE A 14 -35.04 -2.71 -12.70
CA ILE A 14 -34.79 -2.34 -11.29
C ILE A 14 -34.69 -3.59 -10.40
N ILE A 15 -35.53 -4.61 -10.63
CA ILE A 15 -35.46 -5.88 -9.88
C ILE A 15 -34.12 -6.56 -10.12
N ILE A 16 -33.68 -6.67 -11.38
CA ILE A 16 -32.39 -7.29 -11.72
C ILE A 16 -31.24 -6.50 -11.09
N LEU A 17 -31.24 -5.17 -11.21
CA LEU A 17 -30.22 -4.32 -10.58
C LEU A 17 -30.23 -4.48 -9.06
N GLY A 18 -31.39 -4.60 -8.41
CA GLY A 18 -31.49 -4.84 -6.97
C GLY A 18 -30.79 -6.14 -6.54
N VAL A 19 -31.03 -7.24 -7.26
CA VAL A 19 -30.38 -8.54 -6.98
C VAL A 19 -28.87 -8.47 -7.23
N LEU A 20 -28.46 -7.88 -8.35
CA LEU A 20 -27.04 -7.74 -8.70
C LEU A 20 -26.29 -6.88 -7.68
N LEU A 21 -26.87 -5.74 -7.27
CA LEU A 21 -26.29 -4.85 -6.28
C LEU A 21 -26.15 -5.55 -4.93
N SER A 22 -27.14 -6.33 -4.51
CA SER A 22 -27.08 -7.06 -3.23
C SER A 22 -25.86 -7.99 -3.12
N ILE A 23 -25.40 -8.57 -4.24
CA ILE A 23 -24.27 -9.50 -4.28
C ILE A 23 -22.95 -8.76 -4.54
N ALA A 24 -22.97 -7.72 -5.36
CA ALA A 24 -21.77 -6.99 -5.78
C ALA A 24 -21.24 -6.00 -4.72
N VAL A 25 -22.14 -5.33 -3.99
CA VAL A 25 -21.81 -4.25 -3.05
C VAL A 25 -20.81 -4.71 -1.97
N PRO A 26 -21.02 -5.81 -1.23
CA PRO A 26 -20.12 -6.19 -0.13
C PRO A 26 -18.67 -6.38 -0.57
N ARG A 27 -18.43 -7.02 -1.73
CA ARG A 27 -17.07 -7.31 -2.22
C ARG A 27 -16.27 -6.03 -2.54
N VAL A 28 -16.93 -4.99 -3.02
CA VAL A 28 -16.25 -3.74 -3.39
C VAL A 28 -15.81 -2.96 -2.15
N PHE A 29 -16.56 -3.01 -1.05
CA PHE A 29 -16.19 -2.32 0.19
C PHE A 29 -15.05 -2.99 0.94
N PHE A 30 -15.03 -4.33 1.02
CA PHE A 30 -13.96 -5.04 1.74
C PHE A 30 -12.62 -5.05 1.00
N SER A 31 -12.65 -5.10 -0.35
CA SER A 31 -11.42 -5.20 -1.15
C SER A 31 -10.51 -3.97 -1.08
N LYS A 32 -11.04 -2.76 -0.86
CA LYS A 32 -10.21 -1.54 -0.79
C LYS A 32 -9.28 -1.54 0.43
N ASN A 33 -9.81 -1.86 1.60
CA ASN A 33 -9.03 -1.91 2.83
C ASN A 33 -7.95 -2.99 2.78
N GLU A 34 -8.27 -4.15 2.18
CA GLU A 34 -7.29 -5.22 1.99
C GLU A 34 -6.21 -4.83 0.98
N ALA A 35 -6.57 -4.15 -0.11
CA ALA A 35 -5.63 -3.65 -1.10
C ALA A 35 -4.66 -2.62 -0.51
N ASP A 36 -5.13 -1.73 0.36
CA ASP A 36 -4.27 -0.75 1.02
C ASP A 36 -3.22 -1.42 1.93
N ILE A 37 -3.61 -2.45 2.68
CA ILE A 37 -2.67 -3.21 3.54
C ILE A 37 -1.68 -4.01 2.70
N LEU A 38 -2.14 -4.67 1.62
CA LEU A 38 -1.28 -5.38 0.70
C LEU A 38 -0.27 -4.44 0.03
N LYS A 39 -0.70 -3.23 -0.33
CA LYS A 39 0.17 -2.21 -0.90
C LYS A 39 1.26 -1.79 0.08
N ILE A 40 0.92 -1.53 1.33
CA ILE A 40 1.92 -1.22 2.37
C ILE A 40 2.93 -2.37 2.48
N LYS A 41 2.47 -3.62 2.48
CA LYS A 41 3.36 -4.79 2.52
C LYS A 41 4.31 -4.87 1.33
N THR A 42 3.81 -4.64 0.11
CA THR A 42 4.65 -4.63 -1.09
C THR A 42 5.66 -3.48 -1.07
N ASP A 43 5.23 -2.29 -0.65
CA ASP A 43 6.08 -1.10 -0.54
C ASP A 43 7.23 -1.36 0.46
N LEU A 44 6.94 -1.98 1.61
CA LEU A 44 7.96 -2.35 2.60
C LEU A 44 8.98 -3.35 2.05
N ALA A 45 8.53 -4.37 1.31
CA ALA A 45 9.44 -5.32 0.66
C ALA A 45 10.34 -4.64 -0.37
N THR A 46 9.81 -3.68 -1.13
CA THR A 46 10.59 -2.85 -2.07
C THR A 46 11.62 -1.99 -1.34
N ILE A 47 11.26 -1.38 -0.20
CA ILE A 47 12.19 -0.60 0.63
C ILE A 47 13.33 -1.49 1.14
N GLN A 48 13.03 -2.68 1.66
CA GLN A 48 14.06 -3.64 2.12
C GLN A 48 15.01 -4.04 1.00
N ALA A 49 14.47 -4.36 -0.18
CA ALA A 49 15.28 -4.69 -1.35
C ALA A 49 16.19 -3.52 -1.74
N ASN A 50 15.69 -2.29 -1.71
CA ASN A 50 16.48 -1.10 -2.04
C ASN A 50 17.64 -0.88 -1.06
N ILE A 51 17.42 -1.03 0.25
CA ILE A 51 18.49 -0.95 1.27
C ILE A 51 19.57 -2.01 0.97
N LEU A 52 19.17 -3.24 0.66
CA LEU A 52 20.09 -4.33 0.35
C LEU A 52 20.87 -4.07 -0.95
N HIS A 53 20.20 -3.54 -1.98
CA HIS A 53 20.85 -3.17 -3.24
C HIS A 53 21.89 -2.07 -3.03
N GLN A 54 21.57 -1.03 -2.26
CA GLN A 54 22.54 0.02 -1.93
C GLN A 54 23.73 -0.52 -1.15
N LYS A 55 23.48 -1.35 -0.12
CA LYS A 55 24.54 -2.01 0.64
C LYS A 55 25.46 -2.80 -0.28
N THR A 56 24.89 -3.61 -1.19
CA THR A 56 25.66 -4.40 -2.15
C THR A 56 26.49 -3.49 -3.07
N ALA A 57 25.92 -2.43 -3.61
CA ALA A 57 26.64 -1.48 -4.47
C ALA A 57 27.81 -0.77 -3.75
N LEU A 58 27.64 -0.44 -2.47
CA LEU A 58 28.67 0.17 -1.64
C LEU A 58 29.83 -0.81 -1.36
N LEU A 59 29.50 -2.08 -1.09
CA LEU A 59 30.49 -3.15 -0.95
C LEU A 59 31.31 -3.36 -2.23
N LEU A 60 30.67 -3.35 -3.40
CA LEU A 60 31.36 -3.45 -4.70
C LEU A 60 32.28 -2.25 -4.94
N SER A 61 31.89 -1.08 -4.48
CA SER A 61 32.65 0.16 -4.63
C SER A 61 33.77 0.33 -3.59
N ALA A 62 34.03 -0.71 -2.77
CA ALA A 62 34.97 -0.69 -1.64
C ALA A 62 34.74 0.49 -0.65
N LYS A 63 33.51 1.01 -0.59
CA LYS A 63 33.13 2.13 0.27
C LYS A 63 32.36 1.60 1.48
N ILE A 64 32.90 1.80 2.67
CA ILE A 64 32.27 1.43 3.96
C ILE A 64 31.33 2.56 4.42
N GLN A 65 30.41 2.97 3.55
CA GLN A 65 29.38 3.94 3.92
C GLN A 65 28.08 3.18 4.24
N GLU A 66 27.36 3.61 5.26
CA GLU A 66 26.05 3.04 5.59
C GLU A 66 25.00 3.45 4.54
N PRO A 67 24.08 2.55 4.15
CA PRO A 67 23.01 2.88 3.22
C PRO A 67 22.04 3.88 3.87
N THR A 68 22.01 5.12 3.37
CA THR A 68 21.11 6.15 3.88
C THR A 68 19.82 6.15 3.08
N LEU A 69 18.68 5.94 3.75
CA LEU A 69 17.37 6.22 3.18
C LEU A 69 17.11 7.73 3.22
N ASN A 70 16.86 8.33 2.07
CA ASN A 70 16.43 9.72 1.96
C ASN A 70 15.12 9.81 1.15
N THR A 71 14.43 10.95 1.25
CA THR A 71 13.15 11.19 0.57
C THR A 71 13.25 11.11 -0.95
N GLN A 72 14.43 11.35 -1.53
CA GLN A 72 14.67 11.26 -2.97
C GLN A 72 14.75 9.82 -3.47
N ILE A 73 15.35 8.92 -2.68
CA ILE A 73 15.36 7.48 -2.95
C ILE A 73 13.92 6.96 -2.91
N LEU A 74 13.09 7.39 -1.96
CA LEU A 74 11.66 7.03 -1.91
C LEU A 74 10.88 7.51 -3.13
N HIS A 75 11.16 8.71 -3.64
CA HIS A 75 10.55 9.21 -4.86
C HIS A 75 10.95 8.38 -6.10
N SER A 76 12.21 7.90 -6.15
CA SER A 76 12.70 7.05 -7.24
C SER A 76 12.05 5.66 -7.31
N ILE A 77 11.49 5.20 -6.19
CA ILE A 77 10.75 3.93 -6.10
C ILE A 77 9.22 4.14 -6.08
N ASN A 78 8.75 5.33 -6.49
CA ASN A 78 7.33 5.70 -6.56
C ASN A 78 6.57 5.54 -5.23
N LEU A 79 7.28 5.77 -4.12
CA LEU A 79 6.74 5.72 -2.76
C LEU A 79 6.46 7.12 -2.23
N SER A 80 5.73 7.94 -3.00
CA SER A 80 5.44 9.35 -2.67
C SER A 80 4.58 9.54 -1.42
N LYS A 81 3.92 8.49 -0.94
CA LYS A 81 3.14 8.49 0.32
C LYS A 81 3.99 8.25 1.58
N TRP A 82 5.26 7.94 1.39
CA TRP A 82 6.20 7.60 2.46
C TRP A 82 7.16 8.77 2.70
N SER A 83 7.32 9.15 3.96
CA SER A 83 8.30 10.13 4.41
C SER A 83 9.33 9.47 5.33
N VAL A 84 10.59 9.91 5.30
CA VAL A 84 11.66 9.40 6.17
C VAL A 84 12.05 10.47 7.17
N ASP A 85 12.06 10.12 8.45
CA ASP A 85 12.64 10.92 9.53
C ASP A 85 13.65 10.07 10.30
N VAL A 86 14.95 10.37 10.10
CA VAL A 86 16.20 9.84 10.70
C VAL A 86 16.34 8.31 10.81
N ASN A 87 15.35 7.58 11.33
CA ASN A 87 15.29 6.12 11.43
C ASN A 87 13.85 5.56 11.36
N THR A 88 12.87 6.40 11.02
CA THR A 88 11.46 6.07 10.96
C THR A 88 10.88 6.39 9.58
N LEU A 89 10.12 5.44 9.04
CA LEU A 89 9.31 5.61 7.85
C LEU A 89 7.89 5.96 8.30
N ILE A 90 7.36 7.04 7.77
CA ILE A 90 6.03 7.54 8.05
C ILE A 90 5.19 7.33 6.79
N TYR A 91 4.19 6.46 6.86
CA TYR A 91 3.20 6.30 5.80
C TYR A 91 1.97 7.16 6.12
N ASN A 92 1.65 8.09 5.23
CA ASN A 92 0.42 8.89 5.28
C ASN A 92 0.19 9.62 6.63
N GLU A 93 1.27 10.03 7.31
CA GLU A 93 1.28 10.71 8.62
C GLU A 93 0.74 9.90 9.83
N GLU A 94 0.24 8.68 9.61
CA GLU A 94 -0.44 7.88 10.65
C GLU A 94 0.35 6.64 11.08
N VAL A 95 1.08 6.00 10.16
CA VAL A 95 1.74 4.72 10.42
C VAL A 95 3.26 4.91 10.49
N LYS A 96 3.85 4.55 11.62
CA LYS A 96 5.29 4.69 11.86
C LYS A 96 5.96 3.32 11.85
N PHE A 97 6.99 3.17 11.02
CA PHE A 97 7.83 1.99 10.96
C PHE A 97 9.27 2.38 11.32
N SER A 98 9.93 1.64 12.18
CA SER A 98 11.38 1.75 12.36
C SER A 98 12.05 0.88 11.31
N TYR A 99 13.05 1.41 10.62
CA TYR A 99 13.94 0.60 9.81
C TYR A 99 15.30 0.48 10.53
N ASP A 100 15.97 -0.65 10.36
CA ASP A 100 17.33 -0.85 10.84
C ASP A 100 18.28 -1.02 9.66
N ASN A 101 19.57 -0.70 9.86
CA ASN A 101 20.63 -0.88 8.87
C ASN A 101 20.81 -2.34 8.42
N ASN A 102 20.24 -3.30 9.16
CA ASN A 102 20.16 -4.71 8.79
C ASN A 102 18.90 -5.07 7.95
N ALA A 103 18.25 -4.09 7.30
CA ALA A 103 17.04 -4.25 6.49
C ALA A 103 15.83 -4.84 7.24
N THR A 104 15.87 -4.86 8.57
CA THR A 104 14.73 -5.30 9.39
C THR A 104 13.80 -4.12 9.61
N ILE A 105 12.55 -4.23 9.13
CA ILE A 105 11.53 -3.20 9.32
C ILE A 105 10.60 -3.63 10.44
N LYS A 106 10.54 -2.84 11.51
CA LYS A 106 9.63 -3.05 12.64
C LYS A 106 8.48 -2.05 12.58
N CYS A 107 7.26 -2.54 12.65
CA CYS A 107 6.08 -1.68 12.73
C CYS A 107 5.95 -1.14 14.17
N LEU A 108 5.94 0.18 14.35
CA LEU A 108 5.95 0.83 15.67
C LEU A 108 4.54 1.22 16.13
N SER A 109 3.68 1.67 15.21
CA SER A 109 2.30 2.08 15.52
C SER A 109 1.49 2.32 14.23
N PRO A 110 0.16 2.09 14.19
CA PRO A 110 -0.69 1.44 15.21
C PRO A 110 -0.75 -0.10 15.09
N GLN A 111 -0.90 -0.77 16.24
CA GLN A 111 -0.87 -2.25 16.38
C GLN A 111 -1.85 -3.00 15.46
N ASN A 112 -3.07 -2.48 15.24
CA ASN A 112 -4.08 -3.11 14.36
C ASN A 112 -3.59 -3.30 12.90
N ILE A 113 -2.79 -2.35 12.41
CA ILE A 113 -2.19 -2.43 11.07
C ILE A 113 -0.97 -3.37 11.11
N CYS A 114 -0.17 -3.29 12.17
CA CYS A 114 0.99 -4.16 12.38
C CYS A 114 0.61 -5.66 12.50
N ASP A 115 -0.49 -5.98 13.21
CA ASP A 115 -1.03 -7.33 13.37
C ASP A 115 -1.54 -7.92 12.05
N LYS A 116 -2.13 -7.08 11.19
CA LYS A 116 -2.53 -7.48 9.83
C LYS A 116 -1.36 -7.62 8.87
N LEU A 117 -0.25 -6.92 9.12
CA LEU A 117 0.94 -6.97 8.26
C LEU A 117 1.79 -8.23 8.48
N LYS A 118 1.77 -8.84 9.69
CA LYS A 118 2.60 -10.00 10.07
C LYS A 118 4.01 -9.93 9.44
N LEU A 119 4.73 -8.85 9.76
CA LEU A 119 6.15 -8.70 9.42
C LEU A 119 7.02 -9.65 10.26
#